data_AF-M6VLX1-F1
#
_entry.id   AF-M6VLX1-F1
#
_cell.length_a   1.000
_cell.length_b   1.000
_cell.length_c   1.000
_cell.angle_alpha   90.00
_cell.angle_beta   90.00
_cell.angle_gamma   90.00
#
_symmetry.space_group_name_H-M   'P 1'
#
loop_
_entity.id
_entity.type
_entity.pdbx_description
1 polymer ?
#
loop_
_entity_poly.entity_id
_entity_poly.type
_entity_poly.pdbx_seq_one_letter_code
_entity_poly.pdbx_strand_id
1 'polypeptide(L)' 'MIPFKMWEGKRGVNLTLGLPFIRVSPDHGTAFDIAGKGLADSTSFVECLNRVLQYS' A
#
# COMPACT_ATOMS: atom_id res chain seq x y z
N MET A 1 12.08 6.75 2.71
CA MET A 1 10.95 6.81 3.67
C MET A 1 11.30 6.21 5.04
N ILE A 2 12.48 6.47 5.61
CA ILE A 2 12.89 5.86 6.90
C ILE A 2 11.91 6.19 8.05
N PRO A 3 11.62 7.48 8.37
CA PRO A 3 10.73 7.80 9.49
C PRO A 3 9.28 7.35 9.24
N PHE A 4 8.79 7.50 8.02
CA PHE A 4 7.43 7.06 7.65
C PHE A 4 7.26 5.55 7.84
N LYS A 5 8.18 4.74 7.32
CA LYS A 5 8.13 3.27 7.42
C LYS A 5 8.17 2.78 8.87
N MET A 6 8.93 3.46 9.73
CA MET A 6 8.98 3.15 11.16
C MET A 6 7.63 3.41 11.85
N TRP A 7 6.94 4.49 11.48
CA TRP A 7 5.68 4.89 12.12
C TRP A 7 4.46 4.10 11.60
N GLU A 8 4.33 3.96 10.28
CA GLU A 8 3.18 3.30 9.62
C GLU A 8 3.20 1.76 9.78
N GLY A 9 4.40 1.18 9.93
CA GLY A 9 4.58 -0.26 9.96
C GLY A 9 4.18 -0.89 8.62
N LYS A 10 3.14 -1.75 8.63
CA LYS A 10 2.67 -2.48 7.44
C LYS A 10 1.48 -1.83 6.71
N ARG A 11 0.99 -0.69 7.20
CA ARG A 11 -0.21 -0.02 6.67
C ARG A 11 0.10 1.07 5.65
N GLY A 12 1.38 1.33 5.38
CA GLY A 12 1.80 2.40 4.47
C GLY A 12 1.13 2.30 3.10
N VAL A 13 0.74 3.45 2.55
CA VAL A 13 0.16 3.61 1.21
C VAL A 13 0.90 4.71 0.46
N ASN A 14 1.23 4.44 -0.80
CA ASN A 14 1.83 5.40 -1.71
C ASN A 14 0.73 6.14 -2.49
N LEU A 15 0.62 7.46 -2.30
CA LEU A 15 -0.30 8.33 -3.03
C LEU A 15 0.45 9.05 -4.17
N THR A 16 -0.11 9.04 -5.38
CA THR A 16 0.42 9.82 -6.50
C THR A 16 -0.42 11.08 -6.71
N LEU A 17 0.22 12.22 -6.49
CA LEU A 17 -0.37 13.54 -6.72
C LEU A 17 -0.18 13.97 -8.18
N GLY A 18 -1.09 14.81 -8.67
CA GLY A 18 -1.01 15.42 -10.01
C GLY A 18 -1.68 14.64 -11.15
N LEU A 19 -2.32 13.51 -10.87
CA LEU A 19 -3.14 12.78 -11.85
C LEU A 19 -4.60 13.27 -11.82
N PRO A 20 -5.36 13.17 -12.94
CA PRO A 20 -6.78 13.56 -13.00
C PRO A 20 -7.71 12.52 -12.35
N PHE A 21 -7.17 11.56 -11.60
CA PHE A 21 -7.90 10.53 -10.88
C PHE A 21 -7.10 10.10 -9.63
N ILE A 22 -7.79 9.50 -8.66
CA ILE A 22 -7.18 8.98 -7.43
C ILE A 22 -6.29 7.78 -7.78
N ARG A 23 -4.99 7.86 -7.44
CA ARG A 23 -4.05 6.76 -7.59
C ARG A 23 -3.31 6.49 -6.30
N VAL A 24 -3.57 5.33 -5.71
CA VAL A 24 -2.88 4.78 -4.55
C VAL A 24 -2.19 3.46 -4.91
N SER A 25 -1.19 3.05 -4.13
CA SER A 25 -0.52 1.76 -4.28
C SER A 25 0.05 1.24 -2.96
N PRO A 26 0.19 -0.09 -2.79
CA PRO A 26 0.83 -0.67 -1.61
C PRO A 26 2.26 -0.18 -1.45
N ASP A 27 2.77 -0.24 -0.23
CA ASP A 27 4.12 0.22 0.11
C ASP A 27 5.15 -0.94 0.13
N HIS A 28 4.79 -2.11 -0.38
CA HIS A 28 5.69 -3.26 -0.53
C HIS A 28 5.99 -3.57 -2.02
N GLY A 29 7.05 -4.34 -2.25
CA GLY A 29 7.42 -4.86 -3.57
C GLY A 29 6.66 -6.14 -3.95
N THR A 30 7.17 -6.86 -4.95
CA THR A 30 6.51 -8.05 -5.53
C THR A 30 6.56 -9.30 -4.66
N ALA A 31 7.52 -9.40 -3.73
CA ALA A 31 7.69 -10.53 -2.83
C ALA A 31 7.71 -11.91 -3.55
N PHE A 32 8.50 -12.02 -4.62
CA PHE A 32 8.52 -13.21 -5.50
C PHE A 32 8.90 -14.50 -4.77
N ASP A 33 9.73 -14.42 -3.74
CA ASP A 33 10.15 -15.54 -2.90
C ASP A 33 8.97 -16.20 -2.14
N ILE A 34 7.86 -15.49 -1.95
CA ILE A 34 6.65 -15.98 -1.27
C ILE A 34 5.41 -16.05 -2.17
N ALA A 35 5.55 -15.78 -3.47
CA ALA A 35 4.44 -15.86 -4.42
C ALA A 35 3.84 -17.29 -4.44
N GLY A 36 2.51 -17.38 -4.38
CA GLY A 36 1.78 -18.66 -4.37
C GLY A 36 1.84 -19.45 -3.05
N LYS A 37 2.56 -18.97 -2.03
CA LYS A 37 2.72 -19.68 -0.74
C LYS A 37 1.66 -19.32 0.31
N GLY A 38 0.80 -18.33 0.03
CA GLY A 38 -0.20 -17.86 1.00
C GLY A 38 0.37 -17.09 2.19
N LEU A 39 1.62 -16.60 2.10
CA LEU A 39 2.34 -15.93 3.20
C LEU A 39 2.33 -14.39 3.11
N ALA A 40 1.77 -13.83 2.03
CA ALA A 40 1.76 -12.39 1.80
C ALA A 40 0.81 -11.68 2.78
N ASP A 41 1.27 -10.56 3.34
CA ASP A 41 0.46 -9.70 4.20
C ASP A 41 -0.30 -8.68 3.36
N SER A 42 -1.63 -8.81 3.29
CA SER A 42 -2.49 -7.94 2.46
C SER A 42 -2.84 -6.59 3.12
N THR A 43 -2.34 -6.29 4.32
CA THR A 43 -2.74 -5.11 5.11
C THR A 43 -2.59 -3.79 4.33
N SER A 44 -1.43 -3.56 3.70
CA SER A 44 -1.17 -2.35 2.90
C SER A 44 -2.10 -2.23 1.68
N PHE A 45 -2.47 -3.37 1.08
CA PHE A 45 -3.39 -3.40 -0.05
C PHE A 45 -4.82 -3.06 0.37
N VAL A 46 -5.29 -3.60 1.50
CA VAL A 46 -6.60 -3.26 2.07
C VAL A 46 -6.66 -1.77 2.42
N GLU A 47 -5.57 -1.23 2.98
CA GLU A 47 -5.52 0.19 3.30
C GLU A 47 -5.61 1.08 2.05
N CYS A 48 -5.05 0.65 0.91
CA CYS A 48 -5.26 1.35 -0.35
C CYS A 48 -6.75 1.47 -0.71
N LEU A 49 -7.52 0.38 -0.54
CA LEU A 49 -8.96 0.40 -0.81
C LEU A 49 -9.69 1.37 0.13
N ASN A 50 -9.35 1.36 1.43
CA ASN A 50 -9.91 2.29 2.41
C ASN A 50 -9.65 3.76 2.01
N ARG A 51 -8.43 4.08 1.55
CA ARG A 51 -8.10 5.44 1.08
C ARG A 51 -8.90 5.83 -0.15
N VAL A 52 -9.09 4.94 -1.12
CA VAL A 52 -9.95 5.23 -2.29
C VAL A 52 -11.37 5.54 -1.83
N LEU A 53 -11.94 4.71 -0.95
CA LEU A 53 -13.30 4.92 -0.41
C LEU A 53 -13.43 6.22 0.41
N GLN A 54 -12.37 6.65 1.09
CA GLN A 54 -12.36 7.90 1.86
C GLN A 54 -12.37 9.15 0.97
N TYR A 55 -11.80 9.08 -0.23
CA TYR A 55 -11.66 10.21 -1.15
C TYR A 55 -12.64 10.17 -2.33
N SER A 56 -13.50 9.15 -2.41
CA SER A 56 -14.58 9.02 -3.39
C SER A 56 -15.83 9.76 -2.92
#